data_AF-A0A285FJ67-F1
#
_entry.id   AF-A0A285FJ67-F1
#
_cell.length_a   1.000
_cell.length_b   1.000
_cell.length_c   1.000
_cell.angle_alpha   90.00
_cell.angle_beta   90.00
_cell.angle_gamma   90.00
#
_symmetry.space_group_name_H-M   'P 1'
#
loop_
_entity.id
_entity.type
_entity.pdbx_description
1 polymer ?
#
loop_
_entity_poly.entity_id
_entity_poly.type
_entity_poly.pdbx_seq_one_letter_code
_entity_poly.pdbx_strand_id
1 'polypeptide(L)'
;MEYGFFYGSIIILWIIFIICMRFKPVTLANIIIGITTIAYSLLYEILLGEYFDLYYYIKNNQSILYILLAGIFVYPILNIIYTLFLPKKIKPILIYTGLWIIAMLIFEYLSLLTKTVVFTGWRMFPWSPLTYVLTYLWVYLFYRYLEKRITD
;
A
#
# COMPACT_ATOMS: atom_id res chain seq x y z
N MET A 1 -2.27 21.23 6.62
CA MET A 1 -2.00 19.97 7.36
C MET A 1 -2.03 18.79 6.40
N GLU A 2 -3.07 18.65 5.59
CA GLU A 2 -3.25 17.70 4.48
C GLU A 2 -1.97 17.45 3.65
N TYR A 3 -1.48 18.48 2.95
CA TYR A 3 -0.27 18.37 2.12
C TYR A 3 0.97 17.95 2.94
N GLY A 4 1.11 18.46 4.16
CA GLY A 4 2.25 18.15 5.02
C GLY A 4 2.25 16.70 5.48
N PHE A 5 1.08 16.15 5.80
CA PHE A 5 0.94 14.73 6.13
C PHE A 5 1.19 13.86 4.89
N PHE A 6 0.63 14.20 3.73
CA PHE A 6 0.84 13.45 2.48
C PHE A 6 2.33 13.35 2.12
N TYR A 7 3.01 14.49 1.93
CA TYR A 7 4.42 14.49 1.55
C TYR A 7 5.33 13.98 2.68
N GLY A 8 4.98 14.27 3.93
CA GLY A 8 5.67 13.73 5.10
C GLY A 8 5.61 12.21 5.15
N SER A 9 4.45 11.61 4.86
CA SER A 9 4.28 10.16 4.82
C SER A 9 5.14 9.51 3.73
N ILE A 10 5.23 10.12 2.55
CA ILE A 10 6.14 9.67 1.48
C ILE A 10 7.58 9.68 1.99
N ILE A 11 8.06 10.81 2.52
CA ILE A 11 9.45 10.92 3.00
C ILE A 11 9.75 9.89 4.08
N ILE A 12 8.88 9.77 5.09
CA ILE A 12 9.05 8.83 6.20
C ILE A 12 9.08 7.39 5.68
N LEU A 13 8.17 7.04 4.77
CA LEU A 13 8.09 5.69 4.20
C LEU A 13 9.35 5.33 3.42
N TRP A 14 9.89 6.27 2.63
CA TRP A 14 11.14 6.06 1.90
C TRP A 14 12.34 5.93 2.84
N ILE A 15 12.40 6.69 3.94
CA ILE A 15 13.42 6.53 4.97
C ILE A 15 13.33 5.14 5.60
N ILE A 16 12.13 4.69 5.98
CA ILE A 16 11.90 3.34 6.52
C ILE A 16 12.36 2.28 5.51
N PHE A 17 12.01 2.44 4.24
CA PHE A 17 12.44 1.52 3.19
C PHE A 17 13.97 1.43 3.08
N ILE A 18 14.67 2.56 3.04
CA ILE A 18 16.14 2.60 3.00
C ILE A 18 16.75 1.92 4.22
N ILE A 19 16.17 2.12 5.42
CA ILE A 19 16.59 1.44 6.64
C ILE A 19 16.38 -0.08 6.52
N CYS A 20 15.20 -0.51 6.03
CA CYS A 20 14.88 -1.91 5.80
C CYS A 20 15.86 -2.61 4.85
N MET A 21 16.33 -1.91 3.81
CA MET A 21 17.32 -2.43 2.86
C MET A 21 18.66 -2.77 3.53
N ARG A 22 18.99 -2.16 4.68
CA ARG A 22 20.18 -2.51 5.47
C ARG A 22 20.06 -3.86 6.18
N PHE A 23 18.84 -4.30 6.46
CA PHE A 23 18.57 -5.56 7.16
C PHE A 23 18.35 -6.73 6.19
N LYS A 24 17.77 -6.46 5.01
CA LYS A 24 17.53 -7.47 3.98
C LYS A 24 17.71 -6.91 2.57
N PRO A 25 18.42 -7.63 1.67
CA PRO A 25 18.60 -7.18 0.31
C PRO A 25 17.28 -7.24 -0.48
N VAL A 26 17.08 -6.26 -1.36
CA VAL A 26 15.94 -6.24 -2.29
C VAL A 26 16.24 -7.20 -3.44
N THR A 27 15.38 -8.19 -3.63
CA THR A 27 15.47 -9.16 -4.74
C THR A 27 14.64 -8.71 -5.94
N LEU A 28 14.84 -9.34 -7.10
CA LEU A 28 14.03 -9.09 -8.29
C LEU A 28 12.53 -9.36 -8.03
N ALA A 29 12.20 -10.38 -7.24
CA ALA A 29 10.81 -10.67 -6.86
C ALA A 29 10.15 -9.48 -6.14
N ASN A 30 10.87 -8.80 -5.25
CA ASN A 30 10.36 -7.59 -4.58
C ASN A 30 10.11 -6.46 -5.58
N ILE A 31 11.03 -6.24 -6.52
CA ILE A 31 10.91 -5.18 -7.54
C ILE A 31 9.69 -5.44 -8.43
N ILE A 32 9.48 -6.69 -8.86
CA ILE A 32 8.31 -7.07 -9.66
C ILE A 32 7.00 -6.82 -8.88
N ILE A 33 6.97 -7.14 -7.58
CA ILE A 33 5.82 -6.83 -6.72
C ILE A 33 5.56 -5.32 -6.67
N GLY A 34 6.61 -4.50 -6.52
CA GLY A 34 6.50 -3.05 -6.55
C GLY A 34 5.88 -2.55 -7.86
N ILE A 35 6.45 -2.92 -9.00
CA ILE A 35 5.96 -2.49 -10.32
C ILE A 35 4.49 -2.92 -10.53
N THR A 36 4.16 -4.16 -10.19
CA THR A 36 2.79 -4.69 -10.33
C THR A 36 1.83 -3.96 -9.41
N THR A 37 2.28 -3.59 -8.21
CA THR A 37 1.50 -2.80 -7.25
C THR A 37 1.16 -1.42 -7.81
N ILE A 38 2.07 -0.77 -8.55
CA ILE A 38 1.77 0.53 -9.19
C ILE A 38 0.57 0.38 -10.11
N ALA A 39 0.60 -0.58 -11.03
CA ALA A 39 -0.50 -0.80 -11.98
C ALA A 39 -1.82 -1.15 -11.27
N TYR A 40 -1.77 -2.08 -10.31
CA TYR A 40 -2.94 -2.51 -9.54
C TYR A 40 -3.55 -1.35 -8.73
N SER A 41 -2.71 -0.62 -8.00
CA SER A 41 -3.18 0.47 -7.14
C SER A 41 -3.73 1.64 -7.95
N LEU A 42 -3.07 2.04 -9.04
CA LEU A 42 -3.59 3.10 -9.90
C LEU A 42 -4.94 2.73 -10.52
N LEU A 43 -5.10 1.48 -10.98
CA LEU A 43 -6.38 1.01 -11.50
C LEU A 43 -7.46 1.05 -10.40
N TYR A 44 -7.15 0.54 -9.21
CA TYR A 44 -8.06 0.55 -8.07
C TYR A 44 -8.49 1.97 -7.69
N GLU A 45 -7.53 2.88 -7.55
CA GLU A 45 -7.74 4.26 -7.13
C GLU A 45 -8.49 5.09 -8.17
N ILE A 46 -8.17 4.93 -9.46
CA ILE A 46 -8.89 5.63 -10.53
C ILE A 46 -10.34 5.12 -10.63
N LEU A 47 -10.57 3.81 -10.53
CA LEU A 47 -11.93 3.28 -10.60
C LEU A 47 -12.75 3.73 -9.39
N LEU A 48 -12.25 3.54 -8.18
CA LEU A 48 -13.04 3.81 -6.98
C LEU A 48 -13.07 5.30 -6.60
N GLY A 49 -11.93 5.98 -6.69
CA GLY A 49 -11.80 7.39 -6.34
C GLY A 49 -12.35 8.31 -7.41
N GLU A 50 -11.93 8.15 -8.67
CA GLU A 50 -12.33 9.08 -9.74
C GLU A 50 -13.64 8.68 -10.42
N TYR A 51 -13.78 7.41 -10.86
CA TYR A 51 -14.95 7.00 -11.63
C TYR A 51 -16.21 6.82 -10.78
N PHE A 52 -16.08 6.20 -9.61
CA PHE A 52 -17.21 6.01 -8.68
C PHE A 52 -17.35 7.11 -7.64
N ASP A 53 -16.46 8.11 -7.61
CA ASP A 53 -16.43 9.22 -6.65
C ASP A 53 -16.62 8.76 -5.20
N LEU A 54 -15.93 7.66 -4.81
CA LEU A 54 -16.05 7.10 -3.45
C LEU A 54 -15.17 7.84 -2.46
N TYR A 55 -14.09 8.45 -2.92
CA TYR A 55 -13.20 9.29 -2.13
C TYR A 55 -12.28 10.13 -3.03
N TYR A 56 -11.74 11.21 -2.50
CA TYR A 56 -10.72 12.01 -3.18
C TYR A 56 -9.53 12.32 -2.28
N TYR A 57 -8.39 12.60 -2.89
CA TYR A 57 -7.19 13.03 -2.19
C TYR A 57 -7.11 14.55 -2.11
N ILE A 58 -6.96 15.09 -0.90
CA ILE A 58 -6.74 16.50 -0.55
C ILE A 58 -7.82 17.46 -1.10
N LYS A 59 -7.85 17.68 -2.41
CA LYS A 59 -8.88 18.45 -3.12
C LYS A 59 -9.36 17.66 -4.33
N ASN A 60 -10.68 17.63 -4.53
CA ASN A 60 -11.31 16.88 -5.61
C ASN A 60 -10.69 17.22 -6.99
N ASN A 61 -10.54 18.50 -7.32
CA ASN A 61 -9.96 18.94 -8.60
C ASN A 61 -8.48 18.58 -8.83
N GLN A 62 -7.75 18.15 -7.81
CA GLN A 62 -6.34 17.76 -7.87
C GLN A 62 -6.13 16.29 -7.45
N SER A 63 -7.22 15.55 -7.19
CA SER A 63 -7.21 14.21 -6.61
C SER A 63 -6.37 13.23 -7.45
N ILE A 64 -6.52 13.26 -8.77
CA ILE A 64 -5.78 12.42 -9.72
C ILE A 64 -4.27 12.55 -9.53
N LEU A 65 -3.75 13.77 -9.33
CA LEU A 65 -2.32 13.98 -9.13
C LEU A 65 -1.84 13.27 -7.85
N TYR A 66 -2.59 13.38 -6.77
CA TYR A 66 -2.23 12.76 -5.50
C TYR A 66 -2.42 11.25 -5.50
N ILE A 67 -3.42 10.74 -6.23
CA ILE A 67 -3.59 9.32 -6.53
C ILE A 67 -2.37 8.78 -7.29
N LEU A 68 -1.91 9.48 -8.33
CA LEU A 68 -0.72 9.09 -9.09
C LEU A 68 0.52 9.07 -8.19
N LEU A 69 0.71 10.10 -7.37
CA LEU A 69 1.84 10.17 -6.44
C LEU A 69 1.78 9.05 -5.40
N ALA A 70 0.61 8.75 -4.81
CA ALA A 70 0.46 7.64 -3.88
C ALA A 70 0.71 6.28 -4.55
N GLY A 71 0.16 6.09 -5.75
CA GLY A 71 0.33 4.90 -6.58
C GLY A 71 1.79 4.58 -6.92
N ILE A 72 2.62 5.61 -7.10
CA ILE A 72 4.03 5.45 -7.48
C ILE A 72 4.96 5.45 -6.27
N PHE A 73 4.71 6.29 -5.27
CA PHE A 73 5.67 6.53 -4.19
C PHE A 73 5.28 5.93 -2.84
N VAL A 74 4.03 5.51 -2.65
CA VAL A 74 3.55 4.98 -1.36
C VAL A 74 3.30 3.49 -1.46
N TYR A 75 2.31 3.07 -2.24
CA TYR A 75 1.86 1.68 -2.29
C TYR A 75 2.92 0.64 -2.71
N PRO A 76 3.72 0.86 -3.77
CA PRO A 76 4.76 -0.10 -4.13
C PRO A 76 5.80 -0.27 -3.03
N ILE A 77 6.17 0.81 -2.35
CA ILE A 77 7.16 0.78 -1.27
C ILE A 77 6.61 0.01 -0.06
N LEU A 78 5.36 0.24 0.33
CA LEU A 78 4.70 -0.53 1.39
C LEU A 78 4.70 -2.03 1.07
N ASN A 79 4.32 -2.41 -0.15
CA ASN A 79 4.27 -3.82 -0.55
C ASN A 79 5.67 -4.45 -0.66
N ILE A 80 6.69 -3.70 -1.08
CA ILE A 80 8.08 -4.17 -1.05
C ILE A 80 8.55 -4.41 0.39
N ILE A 81 8.27 -3.49 1.32
CA ILE A 81 8.63 -3.67 2.74
C ILE A 81 7.91 -4.90 3.31
N TYR A 82 6.62 -5.07 2.98
CA TYR A 82 5.86 -6.25 3.36
C TYR A 82 6.53 -7.55 2.86
N THR A 83 6.91 -7.63 1.58
CA THR A 83 7.52 -8.85 1.03
C THR A 83 8.94 -9.10 1.53
N LEU A 84 9.72 -8.04 1.80
CA LEU A 84 11.07 -8.16 2.38
C LEU A 84 11.08 -8.95 3.69
N PHE A 85 10.12 -8.68 4.58
CA PHE A 85 10.05 -9.32 5.90
C PHE A 85 9.03 -10.44 6.00
N LEU A 86 8.47 -10.88 4.86
CA LEU A 86 7.46 -11.94 4.83
C LEU A 86 8.02 -13.26 5.42
N PRO A 87 7.43 -13.78 6.51
CA PRO A 87 7.90 -15.01 7.15
C PRO A 87 7.67 -16.24 6.26
N LYS A 88 8.43 -17.34 6.42
CA LYS A 88 8.25 -18.57 5.61
C LYS A 88 7.14 -19.52 6.09
N LYS A 89 6.79 -19.49 7.38
CA LYS A 89 5.81 -20.40 7.99
C LYS A 89 4.40 -19.79 8.00
N ILE A 90 3.36 -20.62 7.79
CA ILE A 90 1.95 -20.18 7.67
C ILE A 90 1.47 -19.39 8.90
N LYS A 91 1.68 -19.90 10.12
CA LYS A 91 1.23 -19.21 11.35
C LYS A 91 1.83 -17.79 11.50
N PRO A 92 3.18 -17.61 11.41
CA PRO A 92 3.78 -16.28 11.38
C PRO A 92 3.30 -15.37 10.24
N ILE A 93 2.97 -15.91 9.07
CA ILE A 93 2.45 -15.12 7.93
C ILE A 93 1.11 -14.49 8.29
N LEU A 94 0.19 -15.25 8.91
CA LEU A 94 -1.12 -14.74 9.30
C LEU A 94 -0.99 -13.60 10.33
N ILE A 95 -0.14 -13.78 11.34
CA ILE A 95 0.11 -12.75 12.36
C ILE A 95 0.74 -11.50 11.72
N TYR A 96 1.78 -11.70 10.90
CA TYR A 96 2.48 -10.61 10.22
C TYR A 96 1.55 -9.82 9.30
N THR A 97 0.73 -10.51 8.52
CA THR A 97 -0.25 -9.88 7.61
C THR A 97 -1.36 -9.17 8.38
N GLY A 98 -1.85 -9.76 9.47
CA GLY A 98 -2.80 -9.11 10.36
C GLY A 98 -2.26 -7.80 10.94
N LEU A 99 -1.01 -7.78 11.41
CA LEU A 99 -0.35 -6.57 11.89
C LEU A 99 -0.22 -5.50 10.80
N TRP A 100 0.09 -5.91 9.57
CA TRP A 100 0.13 -4.98 8.43
C TRP A 100 -1.24 -4.40 8.09
N ILE A 101 -2.29 -5.22 8.08
CA ILE A 101 -3.67 -4.74 7.86
C ILE A 101 -4.03 -3.71 8.93
N ILE A 102 -3.72 -3.98 10.21
CA ILE A 102 -3.96 -3.03 11.30
C ILE A 102 -3.17 -1.73 11.09
N ALA A 103 -1.89 -1.82 10.72
CA ALA A 103 -1.06 -0.65 10.44
C ALA A 103 -1.62 0.19 9.27
N MET A 104 -2.11 -0.45 8.21
CA MET A 104 -2.74 0.22 7.08
C MET A 104 -4.06 0.90 7.47
N LEU A 105 -4.89 0.25 8.28
CA LEU A 105 -6.12 0.85 8.81
C LEU A 105 -5.81 2.07 9.69
N ILE A 106 -4.77 2.01 10.52
CA ILE A 106 -4.31 3.18 11.30
C ILE A 106 -3.84 4.29 10.37
N PHE A 107 -3.05 3.96 9.34
CA PHE A 107 -2.57 4.95 8.37
C PHE A 107 -3.71 5.63 7.59
N GLU A 108 -4.70 4.86 7.17
CA GLU A 108 -5.93 5.36 6.54
C GLU A 108 -6.72 6.26 7.49
N TYR A 109 -6.90 5.83 8.74
CA TYR A 109 -7.57 6.64 9.76
C TYR A 109 -6.86 7.98 9.98
N LEU A 110 -5.53 8.00 10.06
CA LEU A 110 -4.74 9.23 10.15
C LEU A 110 -4.87 10.08 8.89
N SER A 111 -4.97 9.46 7.72
CA SER A 111 -5.19 10.15 6.45
C SER A 111 -6.55 10.85 6.41
N LEU A 112 -7.59 10.23 6.97
CA LEU A 112 -8.91 10.83 7.13
C LEU A 112 -8.89 12.00 8.13
N LEU A 113 -8.27 11.82 9.30
CA LEU A 113 -8.16 12.87 10.32
C LEU A 113 -7.42 14.10 9.81
N THR A 114 -6.39 13.89 9.00
CA THR A 114 -5.60 14.97 8.40
C THR A 114 -6.23 15.54 7.12
N LYS A 115 -7.38 14.99 6.68
CA LYS A 115 -8.08 15.30 5.42
C LYS A 115 -7.23 15.07 4.16
N THR A 116 -6.20 14.24 4.27
CA THR A 116 -5.37 13.83 3.14
C THR A 116 -6.16 12.97 2.17
N VAL A 117 -7.03 12.12 2.72
CA VAL A 117 -8.08 11.41 1.98
C VAL A 117 -9.42 11.84 2.57
N VAL A 118 -10.40 12.08 1.71
CA VAL A 118 -11.75 12.45 2.13
C VAL A 118 -12.72 11.47 1.49
N PHE A 119 -13.48 10.76 2.34
CA PHE A 119 -14.51 9.84 1.88
C PHE A 119 -15.79 10.59 1.53
N THR A 120 -16.34 10.27 0.38
CA THR A 120 -17.61 10.79 -0.13
C THR A 120 -18.67 9.67 -0.11
N GLY A 121 -18.38 8.55 -0.76
CA GLY A 121 -19.21 7.34 -0.79
C GLY A 121 -18.58 6.11 -0.10
N TRP A 122 -17.27 6.14 0.18
CA TRP A 122 -16.55 5.05 0.83
C TRP A 122 -16.83 5.01 2.33
N ARG A 123 -16.83 3.78 2.89
CA ARG A 123 -16.88 3.57 4.33
C ARG A 123 -15.68 2.75 4.75
N MET A 124 -14.95 3.26 5.74
CA MET A 124 -13.78 2.57 6.30
C MET A 124 -14.10 1.12 6.69
N PHE A 125 -15.26 0.91 7.34
CA PHE A 125 -15.78 -0.42 7.62
C PHE A 125 -17.07 -0.67 6.81
N PRO A 126 -17.22 -1.81 6.12
CA PRO A 126 -16.32 -2.97 6.09
C PRO A 126 -15.28 -2.95 4.95
N TRP A 127 -15.31 -1.92 4.09
CA TRP A 127 -14.65 -1.99 2.79
C TRP A 127 -13.12 -1.93 2.87
N SER A 128 -12.54 -1.07 3.71
CA SER A 128 -11.08 -0.95 3.81
C SER A 128 -10.41 -2.24 4.33
N PRO A 129 -10.89 -2.89 5.42
CA PRO A 129 -10.37 -4.20 5.83
C PRO A 129 -10.43 -5.24 4.72
N LEU A 130 -11.54 -5.30 3.97
CA LEU A 130 -11.70 -6.24 2.87
C LEU A 130 -10.67 -5.98 1.76
N THR A 131 -10.50 -4.72 1.36
CA THR A 131 -9.48 -4.31 0.39
C THR A 131 -8.08 -4.71 0.85
N TYR A 132 -7.72 -4.48 2.11
CA TYR A 132 -6.39 -4.85 2.61
C TYR A 132 -6.19 -6.37 2.66
N VAL A 133 -7.20 -7.14 3.07
CA VAL A 133 -7.14 -8.61 3.03
C VAL A 133 -6.92 -9.11 1.60
N LEU A 134 -7.69 -8.62 0.62
CA LEU A 134 -7.53 -9.00 -0.77
C LEU A 134 -6.16 -8.57 -1.33
N THR A 135 -5.72 -7.37 -0.95
CA THR A 135 -4.42 -6.82 -1.38
C THR A 135 -3.27 -7.69 -0.91
N TYR A 136 -3.20 -7.96 0.39
CA TYR A 136 -2.11 -8.78 0.92
C TYR A 136 -2.22 -10.25 0.51
N LEU A 137 -3.41 -10.76 0.23
CA LEU A 137 -3.59 -12.09 -0.32
C LEU A 137 -2.95 -12.23 -1.70
N TRP A 138 -3.23 -11.31 -2.64
CA TRP A 138 -2.62 -11.40 -3.97
C TRP A 138 -1.11 -11.14 -3.91
N VAL A 139 -0.65 -10.17 -3.10
CA VAL A 139 0.78 -9.88 -2.91
C VAL A 139 1.49 -11.12 -2.39
N TYR A 140 0.92 -11.78 -1.37
CA TYR A 140 1.47 -13.00 -0.80
C TYR A 140 1.60 -14.12 -1.84
N LEU A 141 0.51 -14.42 -2.55
CA LEU A 141 0.46 -15.51 -3.54
C LEU A 141 1.45 -15.24 -4.67
N PHE A 142 1.47 -14.01 -5.19
CA PHE A 142 2.32 -13.65 -6.31
C PHE A 142 3.79 -13.60 -5.91
N TYR A 143 4.12 -13.05 -4.73
CA TYR A 143 5.49 -13.04 -4.24
C TYR A 143 6.03 -14.47 -4.05
N ARG A 144 5.23 -15.38 -3.48
CA ARG A 144 5.63 -16.80 -3.33
C ARG A 144 5.83 -17.51 -4.65
N TYR A 145 5.02 -17.19 -5.64
CA TYR A 145 5.19 -17.71 -6.99
C TYR A 145 6.54 -17.24 -7.59
N LEU A 146 6.84 -15.95 -7.47
CA LEU A 146 8.10 -15.37 -7.96
C LEU A 146 9.33 -15.88 -7.20
N GLU A 147 9.25 -15.96 -5.88
CA GLU A 147 10.35 -16.45 -5.02
C GLU A 147 10.80 -17.85 -5.46
N LYS A 148 9.84 -18.75 -5.74
CA LYS A 148 10.09 -20.11 -6.24
C LYS A 148 10.60 -20.20 -7.68
N ARG A 149 10.42 -19.16 -8.50
CA ARG A 149 10.76 -19.21 -9.94
C ARG A 149 12.04 -18.46 -10.29
N ILE A 150 12.43 -17.51 -9.45
CA ILE A 150 13.60 -16.64 -9.65
C ILE A 150 14.79 -17.11 -8.82
N THR A 151 14.54 -17.80 -7.70
CA THR A 151 15.59 -18.24 -6.76
C THR A 151 15.99 -19.69 -6.95
N ASP A 152 15.20 -20.47 -7.70
CA ASP A 152 15.55 -21.80 -8.23
C ASP A 152 16.10 -21.63 -9.67
#